data_AF-A0A3C0QFL4-F1
#
_entry.id   AF-A0A3C0QFL4-F1
#
_cell.length_a   1.000
_cell.length_b   1.000
_cell.length_c   1.000
_cell.angle_alpha   90.00
_cell.angle_beta   90.00
_cell.angle_gamma   90.00
#
_symmetry.space_group_name_H-M   'P 1'
#
loop_
_entity.id
_entity.type
_entity.pdbx_description
1 polymer ?
#
loop_
_entity_poly.entity_id
_entity_poly.type
_entity_poly.pdbx_seq_one_letter_code
_entity_poly.pdbx_strand_id
1 'polypeptide(L)'
;MFQKFVKLRKNIEKLIEEIDICISRKLVYEASEKLELIKCHLIDLAPLTVNEVQVTASKRLSTDCMRLEKRIGTILSKRESGKKQDGNIAFKCNWNDRHYKAPCSNDTYRYNLSEGRFWCRHPLSKCRTFPNEVTLKDHPCYESIALKEMYFGAGWDLSDDGIKYRHIMHARAGRLALLTTRIPGAMEEERIIVGLFFIDRVIDDPGTETKIFGDKEKALEIDYEHTKILFWDYYRNPDAKDEIRWGMGLYRYVANTSILNLLKDVKNRCILSDRDSVMIGDAVRLYEKMCQTAR
;
A
#
# COMPACT_ATOMS: atom_id res chain seq x y z
N MET A 1 3.87 -9.91 -41.30
CA MET A 1 2.93 -10.51 -40.32
C MET A 1 3.56 -11.68 -39.55
N PHE A 2 4.07 -12.72 -40.22
CA PHE A 2 4.69 -13.88 -39.58
C PHE A 2 5.86 -13.56 -38.63
N GLN A 3 6.80 -12.70 -39.03
CA GLN A 3 7.92 -12.29 -38.17
C GLN A 3 7.47 -11.59 -36.87
N LYS A 4 6.38 -10.80 -36.94
CA LYS A 4 5.78 -10.12 -35.78
C LYS A 4 5.18 -11.15 -34.81
N PHE A 5 4.47 -12.15 -35.35
CA PHE A 5 3.95 -13.28 -34.56
C PHE A 5 5.08 -14.02 -33.84
N VAL A 6 6.15 -14.40 -34.55
CA VAL A 6 7.29 -15.14 -33.97
C VAL A 6 7.96 -14.34 -32.86
N LYS A 7 8.19 -13.03 -33.06
CA LYS A 7 8.78 -12.16 -32.04
C LYS A 7 7.93 -12.08 -30.78
N LEU A 8 6.63 -11.82 -30.94
CA LEU A 8 5.72 -11.66 -29.81
C LEU A 8 5.54 -12.98 -29.04
N ARG A 9 5.42 -14.10 -29.76
CA ARG A 9 5.42 -15.44 -29.16
C ARG A 9 6.67 -15.68 -28.31
N LYS A 10 7.87 -15.43 -28.84
CA LYS A 10 9.13 -15.61 -28.10
C LYS A 10 9.20 -14.74 -26.85
N ASN A 11 8.68 -13.52 -26.92
CA ASN A 11 8.61 -12.64 -25.75
C ASN A 11 7.71 -13.22 -24.66
N ILE A 12 6.54 -13.77 -25.03
CA ILE A 12 5.63 -14.42 -24.07
C ILE A 12 6.30 -15.66 -23.46
N GLU A 13 6.91 -16.52 -24.28
CA GLU A 13 7.63 -17.72 -23.81
C GLU A 13 8.73 -17.35 -22.80
N LYS A 14 9.51 -16.29 -23.08
CA LYS A 14 10.51 -15.77 -22.15
C LYS A 14 9.90 -15.26 -20.84
N LEU A 15 8.80 -14.50 -20.90
CA LEU A 15 8.12 -14.00 -19.70
C LEU A 15 7.56 -15.14 -18.85
N ILE A 16 7.07 -16.23 -19.46
CA ILE A 16 6.62 -17.43 -18.74
C ILE A 16 7.77 -18.02 -17.92
N GLU A 17 8.95 -18.18 -18.52
CA GLU A 17 10.15 -18.68 -17.82
C GLU A 17 10.57 -17.75 -16.68
N GLU A 18 10.58 -16.44 -16.94
CA GLU A 18 10.90 -15.43 -15.92
C GLU A 18 9.90 -15.46 -14.75
N ILE A 19 8.60 -15.64 -15.00
CA ILE A 19 7.59 -15.79 -13.94
C ILE A 19 7.83 -17.06 -13.12
N ASP A 20 8.15 -18.18 -13.76
CA ASP A 20 8.45 -19.43 -13.05
C ASP A 20 9.68 -19.26 -12.12
N ILE A 21 10.69 -18.51 -12.56
CA ILE A 21 11.84 -18.10 -11.72
C ILE A 21 11.37 -17.19 -10.57
N CYS A 22 10.58 -16.15 -10.83
CA CYS A 22 10.06 -15.26 -9.81
C CYS A 22 9.28 -16.03 -8.73
N ILE A 23 8.39 -16.95 -9.13
CA ILE A 23 7.62 -17.81 -8.21
C ILE A 23 8.57 -18.66 -7.34
N SER A 24 9.58 -19.28 -7.94
CA SER A 24 10.57 -20.10 -7.19
C SER A 24 11.32 -19.28 -6.14
N ARG A 25 11.58 -18.00 -6.44
CA ARG A 25 12.24 -17.03 -5.57
C ARG A 25 11.27 -16.30 -4.63
N LYS A 26 9.97 -16.61 -4.68
CA LYS A 26 8.91 -15.93 -3.92
C LYS A 26 8.79 -14.43 -4.21
N LEU A 27 9.20 -14.00 -5.40
CA LEU A 27 9.00 -12.65 -5.95
C LEU A 27 7.60 -12.58 -6.58
N VAL A 28 6.58 -12.67 -5.73
CA VAL A 28 5.19 -12.90 -6.17
C VAL A 28 4.63 -11.69 -6.89
N TYR A 29 5.03 -10.48 -6.48
CA TYR A 29 4.56 -9.28 -7.16
C TYR A 29 5.22 -9.09 -8.51
N GLU A 30 6.54 -9.27 -8.60
CA GLU A 30 7.26 -9.27 -9.87
C GLU A 30 6.69 -10.31 -10.86
N ALA A 31 6.33 -11.49 -10.37
CA ALA A 31 5.62 -12.50 -11.14
C ALA A 31 4.25 -12.01 -11.65
N SER A 32 3.52 -11.25 -10.82
CA SER A 32 2.20 -10.70 -11.17
C SER A 32 2.30 -9.60 -12.23
N GLU A 33 3.27 -8.70 -12.14
CA GLU A 33 3.49 -7.66 -13.16
C GLU A 33 3.84 -8.26 -14.53
N LYS A 34 4.70 -9.29 -14.55
CA LYS A 34 5.01 -10.01 -15.78
C LYS A 34 3.81 -10.77 -16.34
N LEU A 35 2.94 -11.30 -15.48
CA LEU A 35 1.70 -11.96 -15.91
C LEU A 35 0.77 -10.98 -16.64
N GLU A 36 0.60 -9.77 -16.13
CA GLU A 36 -0.20 -8.74 -16.80
C GLU A 36 0.41 -8.35 -18.16
N LEU A 37 1.74 -8.29 -18.26
CA LEU A 37 2.40 -8.08 -19.55
C LEU A 37 2.13 -9.23 -20.54
N ILE A 38 2.12 -10.49 -20.08
CA ILE A 38 1.73 -11.64 -20.90
C ILE A 38 0.29 -11.47 -21.41
N LYS A 39 -0.66 -11.08 -20.54
CA LYS A 39 -2.06 -10.86 -20.94
C LYS A 39 -2.17 -9.82 -22.05
N CYS A 40 -1.48 -8.70 -21.93
CA CYS A 40 -1.40 -7.68 -22.98
C CYS A 40 -0.82 -8.25 -24.29
N HIS A 41 0.29 -8.99 -24.21
CA HIS A 41 0.90 -9.60 -25.39
C HIS A 41 0.03 -10.68 -26.03
N LEU A 42 -0.78 -11.41 -25.28
CA LEU A 42 -1.73 -12.39 -25.82
C LEU A 42 -2.84 -11.71 -26.63
N ILE A 43 -3.34 -10.55 -26.17
CA ILE A 43 -4.29 -9.73 -26.92
C ILE A 43 -3.68 -9.30 -28.26
N ASP A 44 -2.43 -8.83 -28.24
CA ASP A 44 -1.71 -8.41 -29.46
C ASP A 44 -1.37 -9.59 -30.40
N LEU A 45 -1.24 -10.81 -29.86
CA LEU A 45 -0.89 -12.01 -30.61
C LEU A 45 -2.10 -12.58 -31.36
N ALA A 46 -3.30 -12.49 -30.77
CA ALA A 46 -4.54 -13.03 -31.33
C ALA A 46 -4.79 -12.65 -32.81
N PRO A 47 -4.75 -11.35 -33.22
CA PRO A 47 -4.98 -10.97 -34.62
C PRO A 47 -3.86 -11.39 -35.58
N LEU A 48 -2.71 -11.88 -35.07
CA LEU A 48 -1.59 -12.35 -35.89
C LEU A 48 -1.64 -13.86 -36.18
N THR A 49 -2.62 -14.58 -35.63
CA THR A 49 -2.83 -16.00 -35.86
C THR A 49 -3.61 -16.22 -37.15
N VAL A 50 -2.96 -16.75 -38.19
CA VAL A 50 -3.57 -16.91 -39.54
C VAL A 50 -3.64 -18.36 -40.01
N ASN A 51 -3.01 -19.30 -39.31
CA ASN A 51 -3.07 -20.73 -39.62
C ASN A 51 -3.20 -21.59 -38.35
N GLU A 52 -3.55 -22.87 -38.53
CA GLU A 52 -3.78 -23.81 -37.43
C GLU A 52 -2.59 -23.97 -36.48
N VAL A 53 -1.36 -23.91 -37.01
CA VAL A 53 -0.14 -24.01 -36.19
C VAL A 53 -0.01 -22.81 -35.26
N GLN A 54 -0.26 -21.60 -35.76
CA GLN A 54 -0.21 -20.37 -34.96
C GLN A 54 -1.35 -20.31 -33.95
N VAL A 55 -2.56 -20.73 -34.33
CA VAL A 55 -3.71 -20.84 -33.43
C VAL A 55 -3.40 -21.81 -32.28
N THR A 56 -2.83 -22.97 -32.60
CA THR A 56 -2.45 -23.97 -31.60
C THR A 56 -1.38 -23.43 -30.64
N ALA A 57 -0.37 -22.74 -31.16
CA ALA A 57 0.65 -22.09 -30.33
C ALA A 57 0.06 -21.01 -29.41
N SER A 58 -0.81 -20.15 -29.92
CA SER A 58 -1.48 -19.10 -29.12
C SER A 58 -2.38 -19.68 -28.03
N LYS A 59 -3.11 -20.76 -28.33
CA LYS A 59 -3.90 -21.50 -27.33
C LYS A 59 -3.03 -22.05 -26.21
N ARG A 60 -1.89 -22.67 -26.54
CA ARG A 60 -0.93 -23.16 -25.53
C ARG A 60 -0.45 -22.04 -24.61
N LEU A 61 -0.04 -20.90 -25.15
CA LEU A 61 0.41 -19.75 -24.35
C LEU A 61 -0.70 -19.20 -23.44
N SER A 62 -1.95 -19.20 -23.93
CA SER A 62 -3.11 -18.80 -23.13
C SER A 62 -3.34 -19.76 -21.96
N THR A 63 -3.23 -21.07 -22.20
CA THR A 63 -3.30 -22.09 -21.14
C THR A 63 -2.18 -21.92 -20.12
N ASP A 64 -0.95 -21.66 -20.57
CA ASP A 64 0.18 -21.41 -19.68
C ASP A 64 -0.03 -20.14 -18.83
N CYS A 65 -0.58 -19.07 -19.43
CA CYS A 65 -0.96 -17.86 -18.71
C CYS A 65 -2.00 -18.16 -17.60
N MET A 66 -3.07 -18.88 -17.93
CA MET A 66 -4.10 -19.27 -16.95
C MET A 66 -3.52 -20.14 -15.81
N ARG A 67 -2.60 -21.06 -16.14
CA ARG A 67 -1.89 -21.88 -15.16
C ARG A 67 -1.07 -21.02 -14.20
N LEU A 68 -0.32 -20.04 -14.72
CA LEU A 68 0.49 -19.11 -13.92
C LEU A 68 -0.39 -18.21 -13.06
N GLU A 69 -1.47 -17.66 -13.61
CA GLU A 69 -2.46 -16.86 -12.89
C GLU A 69 -3.03 -17.61 -11.68
N LYS A 70 -3.45 -18.87 -11.90
CA LYS A 70 -3.94 -19.74 -10.81
C LYS A 70 -2.88 -19.99 -9.74
N ARG A 71 -1.62 -20.19 -10.13
CA ARG A 71 -0.51 -20.42 -9.18
C ARG A 71 -0.21 -19.18 -8.35
N ILE A 72 -0.11 -18.02 -8.99
CA ILE A 72 0.10 -16.73 -8.31
C ILE A 72 -1.08 -16.46 -7.36
N GLY A 73 -2.32 -16.59 -7.83
CA GLY A 73 -3.52 -16.43 -7.03
C GLY A 73 -3.57 -17.38 -5.82
N THR A 74 -3.12 -18.63 -5.98
CA THR A 74 -3.01 -19.59 -4.86
C THR A 74 -2.00 -19.13 -3.81
N ILE A 75 -0.85 -18.59 -4.22
CA ILE A 75 0.18 -18.09 -3.29
C ILE A 75 -0.35 -16.88 -2.52
N LEU A 76 -1.00 -15.94 -3.22
CA LEU A 76 -1.63 -14.77 -2.61
C LEU A 76 -2.74 -15.18 -1.63
N SER A 77 -3.64 -16.08 -2.03
CA SER A 77 -4.70 -16.60 -1.17
C SER A 77 -4.16 -17.30 0.09
N LYS A 78 -3.10 -18.13 -0.03
CA LYS A 78 -2.45 -18.75 1.13
C LYS A 78 -1.82 -17.73 2.07
N ARG A 79 -1.27 -16.63 1.55
CA ARG A 79 -0.79 -15.52 2.40
C ARG A 79 -1.95 -14.92 3.20
N GLU A 80 -3.14 -14.83 2.61
CA GLU A 80 -4.33 -14.25 3.25
C GLU A 80 -5.02 -15.16 4.27
N SER A 81 -5.00 -16.48 4.08
CA SER A 81 -5.79 -17.44 4.88
C SER A 81 -5.23 -17.74 6.28
N GLY A 82 -3.98 -17.40 6.58
CA GLY A 82 -3.32 -17.71 7.87
C GLY A 82 -3.31 -16.58 8.91
N LYS A 83 -4.11 -15.52 8.73
CA LYS A 83 -3.92 -14.25 9.45
C LYS A 83 -4.79 -14.15 10.72
N LYS A 84 -4.15 -13.82 11.85
CA LYS A 84 -4.84 -13.50 13.13
C LYS A 84 -5.46 -12.09 13.16
N GLN A 85 -5.05 -11.22 12.24
CA GLN A 85 -5.41 -9.79 12.23
C GLN A 85 -6.27 -9.47 11.00
N ASP A 86 -7.16 -8.47 11.15
CA ASP A 86 -8.11 -8.03 10.12
C ASP A 86 -7.45 -7.40 8.87
N GLY A 87 -6.18 -7.03 8.98
CA GLY A 87 -5.38 -6.51 7.88
C GLY A 87 -5.51 -5.02 7.60
N ASN A 88 -6.31 -4.29 8.39
CA ASN A 88 -6.28 -2.82 8.39
C ASN A 88 -5.04 -2.33 9.14
N ILE A 89 -4.50 -1.20 8.72
CA ILE A 89 -3.22 -0.68 9.22
C ILE A 89 -3.35 0.81 9.53
N ALA A 90 -2.70 1.26 10.60
CA ALA A 90 -2.42 2.67 10.84
C ALA A 90 -0.90 2.91 10.81
N PHE A 91 -0.45 3.85 9.97
CA PHE A 91 0.94 4.24 9.86
C PHE A 91 1.28 5.39 10.80
N LYS A 92 2.49 5.34 11.37
CA LYS A 92 3.09 6.39 12.17
C LYS A 92 3.85 7.34 11.24
N CYS A 93 3.20 8.41 10.82
CA CYS A 93 3.82 9.39 9.95
C CYS A 93 4.53 10.48 10.77
N ASN A 94 5.65 10.96 10.24
CA ASN A 94 6.22 12.23 10.67
C ASN A 94 5.28 13.40 10.29
N TRP A 95 5.47 14.56 10.91
CA TRP A 95 4.69 15.74 10.53
C TRP A 95 5.10 16.22 9.14
N ASN A 96 4.13 16.51 8.28
CA ASN A 96 4.36 17.09 6.97
C ASN A 96 3.34 18.22 6.71
N ASP A 97 3.82 19.45 6.73
CA ASP A 97 3.05 20.67 6.51
C ASP A 97 2.67 20.95 5.04
N ARG A 98 2.99 20.01 4.14
CA ARG A 98 2.56 20.03 2.74
C ARG A 98 1.53 18.95 2.45
N HIS A 99 0.64 18.69 3.42
CA HIS A 99 -0.51 17.79 3.27
C HIS A 99 -0.14 16.38 2.77
N TYR A 100 1.06 15.92 3.11
CA TYR A 100 1.58 14.62 2.65
C TYR A 100 1.65 14.45 1.13
N LYS A 101 1.79 15.57 0.40
CA LYS A 101 1.80 15.62 -1.06
C LYS A 101 3.07 16.24 -1.67
N ALA A 102 3.96 16.78 -0.82
CA ALA A 102 5.26 17.30 -1.21
C ALA A 102 6.29 17.17 -0.06
N PRO A 103 7.59 17.39 -0.34
CA PRO A 103 8.60 17.52 0.71
C PRO A 103 8.23 18.64 1.70
N CYS A 104 8.41 18.38 2.99
CA CYS A 104 8.06 19.34 4.05
C CYS A 104 8.94 20.61 4.00
N SER A 105 8.41 21.70 4.58
CA SER A 105 9.17 22.95 4.70
C SER A 105 10.45 22.77 5.53
N ASN A 106 11.33 23.77 5.47
CA ASN A 106 12.55 23.76 6.27
C ASN A 106 12.27 23.79 7.78
N ASP A 107 11.21 24.47 8.21
CA ASP A 107 10.84 24.56 9.62
C ASP A 107 10.27 23.23 10.13
N THR A 108 9.38 22.60 9.35
CA THR A 108 8.90 21.25 9.64
C THR A 108 10.03 20.21 9.61
N TYR A 109 10.99 20.34 8.70
CA TYR A 109 12.18 19.48 8.68
C TYR A 109 12.99 19.61 9.96
N ARG A 110 13.28 20.83 10.43
CA ARG A 110 13.99 21.09 11.69
C ARG A 110 13.23 20.54 12.90
N TYR A 111 11.91 20.70 12.92
CA TYR A 111 11.06 20.11 13.96
C TYR A 111 11.16 18.57 13.98
N ASN A 112 11.05 17.92 12.81
CA ASN A 112 11.20 16.46 12.72
C ASN A 112 12.60 16.00 13.16
N LEU A 113 13.66 16.78 12.91
CA LEU A 113 14.99 16.48 13.44
C LEU A 113 15.03 16.56 14.98
N SER A 114 14.44 17.60 15.58
CA SER A 114 14.39 17.73 17.05
C SER A 114 13.57 16.62 17.72
N GLU A 115 12.56 16.09 17.03
CA GLU A 115 11.77 14.93 17.46
C GLU A 115 12.52 13.58 17.31
N GLY A 116 13.79 13.60 16.90
CA GLY A 116 14.62 12.42 16.76
C GLY A 116 14.21 11.51 15.58
N ARG A 117 13.58 12.06 14.53
CA ARG A 117 13.17 11.28 13.36
C ARG A 117 14.41 10.87 12.55
N PHE A 118 14.86 9.63 12.78
CA PHE A 118 16.10 9.09 12.23
C PHE A 118 16.23 9.23 10.70
N TRP A 119 15.14 8.97 9.96
CA TRP A 119 15.16 9.06 8.50
C TRP A 119 15.49 10.46 7.98
N CYS A 120 15.06 11.51 8.68
CA CYS A 120 15.31 12.89 8.27
C CYS A 120 16.80 13.24 8.29
N ARG A 121 17.59 12.66 9.21
CA ARG A 121 19.05 12.88 9.32
C ARG A 121 19.88 11.85 8.57
N HIS A 122 19.25 10.83 7.98
CA HIS A 122 19.98 9.71 7.41
C HIS A 122 20.70 10.12 6.11
N PRO A 123 21.96 9.72 5.89
CA PRO A 123 22.71 10.08 4.68
C PRO A 123 22.06 9.61 3.36
N LEU A 124 21.27 8.53 3.40
CA LEU A 124 20.51 8.04 2.25
C LEU A 124 19.18 8.78 2.01
N SER A 125 18.81 9.71 2.88
CA SER A 125 17.57 10.47 2.74
C SER A 125 17.70 11.51 1.63
N LYS A 126 16.98 11.29 0.54
CA LYS A 126 16.93 12.22 -0.61
C LYS A 126 15.90 13.32 -0.44
N CYS A 127 15.13 13.35 0.64
CA CYS A 127 13.99 14.26 0.77
C CYS A 127 14.37 15.73 0.54
N ARG A 128 15.57 16.15 0.95
CA ARG A 128 16.03 17.55 0.83
C ARG A 128 16.58 17.90 -0.55
N THR A 129 16.73 16.94 -1.46
CA THR A 129 17.15 17.22 -2.85
C THR A 129 15.98 17.69 -3.72
N PHE A 130 14.74 17.54 -3.23
CA PHE A 130 13.53 17.90 -3.96
C PHE A 130 12.89 19.16 -3.34
N PRO A 131 12.74 20.25 -4.10
CA PRO A 131 12.28 21.52 -3.53
C PRO A 131 10.76 21.56 -3.29
N ASN A 132 9.94 21.04 -4.20
CA ASN A 132 8.47 21.15 -4.12
C ASN A 132 7.73 19.96 -4.73
N GLU A 133 8.27 19.34 -5.78
CA GLU A 133 7.62 18.21 -6.44
C GLU A 133 8.48 16.97 -6.37
N VAL A 134 7.82 15.87 -6.04
CA VAL A 134 8.44 14.56 -6.01
C VAL A 134 7.41 13.48 -6.28
N THR A 135 7.87 12.35 -6.79
CA THR A 135 7.08 11.16 -7.09
C THR A 135 7.70 9.93 -6.48
N LEU A 136 6.99 8.80 -6.46
CA LEU A 136 7.54 7.54 -5.98
C LEU A 136 8.80 7.10 -6.75
N LYS A 137 8.92 7.45 -8.03
CA LYS A 137 10.10 7.12 -8.86
C LYS A 137 11.38 7.80 -8.35
N ASP A 138 11.23 8.91 -7.65
CA ASP A 138 12.35 9.67 -7.11
C ASP A 138 12.84 9.10 -5.77
N HIS A 139 12.13 8.11 -5.22
CA HIS A 139 12.38 7.48 -3.93
C HIS A 139 12.54 8.48 -2.76
N PRO A 140 11.55 9.37 -2.52
CA PRO A 140 11.61 10.32 -1.42
C PRO A 140 11.25 9.69 -0.07
N CYS A 141 11.14 10.49 0.99
CA CYS A 141 10.50 9.99 2.21
C CYS A 141 9.02 9.68 1.96
N TYR A 142 8.48 8.68 2.66
CA TYR A 142 7.09 8.25 2.46
C TYR A 142 6.10 9.38 2.68
N GLU A 143 6.30 10.19 3.71
CA GLU A 143 5.39 11.30 4.04
C GLU A 143 5.27 12.33 2.93
N SER A 144 6.26 12.49 2.05
CA SER A 144 6.19 13.48 0.97
C SER A 144 5.23 13.12 -0.15
N ILE A 145 4.82 11.85 -0.25
CA ILE A 145 3.96 11.35 -1.32
C ILE A 145 2.77 10.53 -0.81
N ALA A 146 2.62 10.37 0.52
CA ALA A 146 1.66 9.42 1.08
C ALA A 146 0.22 9.68 0.62
N LEU A 147 -0.23 10.95 0.56
CA LEU A 147 -1.56 11.32 0.04
C LEU A 147 -1.55 11.78 -1.43
N LYS A 148 -0.38 11.87 -2.06
CA LYS A 148 -0.27 12.13 -3.50
C LYS A 148 -0.38 10.83 -4.31
N GLU A 149 0.24 9.78 -3.80
CA GLU A 149 0.37 8.49 -4.48
C GLU A 149 -0.30 7.34 -3.74
N MET A 150 -0.90 7.60 -2.56
CA MET A 150 -1.50 6.59 -1.70
C MET A 150 -0.50 5.47 -1.41
N TYR A 151 0.73 5.85 -1.06
CA TYR A 151 1.85 4.93 -0.92
C TYR A 151 2.51 5.07 0.45
N PHE A 152 2.81 3.94 1.09
CA PHE A 152 3.62 3.92 2.30
C PHE A 152 4.44 2.62 2.42
N GLY A 153 5.69 2.75 2.85
CA GLY A 153 6.57 1.61 3.14
C GLY A 153 6.54 1.18 4.60
N ALA A 154 6.88 -0.07 4.87
CA ALA A 154 7.01 -0.60 6.23
C ALA A 154 8.23 -0.05 6.98
N GLY A 155 9.17 0.57 6.26
CA GLY A 155 10.45 1.03 6.72
C GLY A 155 11.49 -0.08 6.75
N TRP A 156 12.69 0.31 7.16
CA TRP A 156 13.82 -0.58 7.35
C TRP A 156 14.74 0.00 8.41
N ASP A 157 15.49 -0.88 9.06
CA ASP A 157 16.47 -0.52 10.07
C ASP A 157 17.88 -0.75 9.50
N LEU A 158 18.80 0.17 9.78
CA LEU A 158 20.23 -0.06 9.51
C LEU A 158 20.86 -0.67 10.76
N SER A 159 21.55 -1.79 10.60
CA SER A 159 22.36 -2.42 11.64
C SER A 159 23.77 -2.69 11.10
N ASP A 160 24.70 -3.07 11.99
CA ASP A 160 26.05 -3.46 11.59
C ASP A 160 26.06 -4.62 10.58
N ASP A 161 25.03 -5.49 10.63
CA ASP A 161 24.81 -6.60 9.68
C ASP A 161 24.19 -6.17 8.34
N GLY A 162 24.01 -4.87 8.11
CA GLY A 162 23.34 -4.30 6.94
C GLY A 162 21.87 -3.93 7.17
N ILE A 163 21.12 -3.81 6.07
CA ILE A 163 19.72 -3.34 6.05
C ILE A 163 18.77 -4.47 6.47
N LYS A 164 17.98 -4.22 7.51
CA LYS A 164 16.89 -5.09 7.97
C LYS A 164 15.56 -4.49 7.56
N TYR A 165 15.00 -5.02 6.47
CA TYR A 165 13.70 -4.59 5.95
C TYR A 165 12.55 -5.02 6.87
N ARG A 166 11.60 -4.12 7.12
CA ARG A 166 10.41 -4.43 7.92
C ARG A 166 9.33 -5.00 7.02
N HIS A 167 8.54 -5.92 7.58
CA HIS A 167 7.45 -6.58 6.88
C HIS A 167 6.12 -6.36 7.61
N ILE A 168 5.04 -6.16 6.86
CA ILE A 168 3.66 -6.01 7.36
C ILE A 168 2.85 -7.26 6.98
N MET A 169 3.08 -8.32 7.76
CA MET A 169 2.59 -9.67 7.47
C MET A 169 1.08 -9.76 7.18
N HIS A 170 0.26 -8.93 7.82
CA HIS A 170 -1.19 -9.05 7.74
C HIS A 170 -1.88 -8.01 6.85
N ALA A 171 -1.15 -7.05 6.27
CA ALA A 171 -1.68 -6.14 5.25
C ALA A 171 -2.34 -6.90 4.10
N ARG A 172 -3.48 -6.44 3.58
CA ARG A 172 -4.11 -7.06 2.39
C ARG A 172 -5.00 -6.06 1.65
N ALA A 173 -5.21 -6.35 0.36
CA ALA A 173 -6.10 -5.57 -0.49
C ALA A 173 -7.53 -5.53 0.07
N GLY A 174 -8.25 -4.45 -0.24
CA GLY A 174 -9.62 -4.21 0.22
C GLY A 174 -9.77 -3.87 1.70
N ARG A 175 -8.65 -3.66 2.42
CA ARG A 175 -8.62 -3.16 3.81
C ARG A 175 -8.17 -1.71 3.83
N LEU A 176 -8.40 -1.02 4.95
CA LEU A 176 -8.04 0.39 5.09
C LEU A 176 -6.63 0.57 5.67
N ALA A 177 -5.89 1.50 5.07
CA ALA A 177 -4.69 2.09 5.64
C ALA A 177 -5.03 3.51 6.13
N LEU A 178 -4.62 3.81 7.35
CA LEU A 178 -4.75 5.14 7.98
C LEU A 178 -3.38 5.78 8.04
N LEU A 179 -3.31 7.06 7.71
CA LEU A 179 -2.13 7.90 7.95
C LEU A 179 -2.37 8.71 9.22
N THR A 180 -1.45 8.59 10.18
CA THR A 180 -1.60 9.22 11.49
C THR A 180 -0.35 10.00 11.86
N THR A 181 -0.51 11.14 12.54
CA THR A 181 0.62 11.97 12.92
C THR A 181 0.33 12.75 14.20
N ARG A 182 1.36 13.40 14.73
CA ARG A 182 1.19 14.44 15.75
C ARG A 182 1.50 15.78 15.12
N ILE A 183 0.61 16.74 15.33
CA ILE A 183 0.89 18.15 15.03
C ILE A 183 2.08 18.59 15.91
N PRO A 184 2.95 19.51 15.46
CA PRO A 184 4.06 19.99 16.26
C PRO A 184 3.64 20.46 17.65
N GLY A 185 4.32 19.96 18.67
CA GLY A 185 4.05 20.26 20.08
C GLY A 185 2.91 19.46 20.72
N ALA A 186 2.15 18.69 19.94
CA ALA A 186 1.03 17.90 20.45
C ALA A 186 1.50 16.64 21.20
N MET A 187 0.74 16.27 22.22
CA MET A 187 0.95 15.05 22.98
C MET A 187 0.56 13.80 22.18
N GLU A 188 0.95 12.61 22.63
CA GLU A 188 0.64 11.37 21.91
C GLU A 188 -0.87 11.10 21.82
N GLU A 189 -1.63 11.45 22.85
CA GLU A 189 -3.10 11.38 22.87
C GLU A 189 -3.79 12.22 21.81
N GLU A 190 -3.13 13.30 21.38
CA GLU A 190 -3.62 14.21 20.35
C GLU A 190 -3.22 13.77 18.94
N ARG A 191 -2.71 12.54 18.77
CA ARG A 191 -2.39 11.98 17.44
C ARG A 191 -3.64 12.00 16.55
N ILE A 192 -3.57 12.74 15.47
CA ILE A 192 -4.64 12.87 14.49
C ILE A 192 -4.50 11.87 13.35
N ILE A 193 -5.62 11.56 12.71
CA ILE A 193 -5.68 10.90 11.41
C ILE A 193 -5.73 11.99 10.34
N VAL A 194 -4.78 11.97 9.41
CA VAL A 194 -4.64 12.98 8.33
C VAL A 194 -5.21 12.49 7.00
N GLY A 195 -5.44 11.20 6.89
CA GLY A 195 -6.07 10.61 5.71
C GLY A 195 -6.16 9.10 5.80
N LEU A 196 -6.89 8.54 4.86
CA LEU A 196 -7.11 7.11 4.74
C LEU A 196 -7.23 6.70 3.28
N PHE A 197 -6.93 5.45 2.98
CA PHE A 197 -7.14 4.87 1.66
C PHE A 197 -7.38 3.37 1.74
N PHE A 198 -8.18 2.85 0.83
CA PHE A 198 -8.26 1.40 0.63
C PHE A 198 -6.96 0.90 0.03
N ILE A 199 -6.40 -0.14 0.63
CA ILE A 199 -5.25 -0.86 0.10
C ILE A 199 -5.68 -1.54 -1.18
N ASP A 200 -5.06 -1.17 -2.29
CA ASP A 200 -5.23 -1.80 -3.59
C ASP A 200 -4.28 -3.00 -3.71
N ARG A 201 -3.00 -2.79 -3.40
CA ARG A 201 -1.98 -3.84 -3.47
C ARG A 201 -0.96 -3.77 -2.34
N VAL A 202 -0.41 -4.94 -2.02
CA VAL A 202 0.65 -5.15 -1.04
C VAL A 202 1.81 -5.86 -1.73
N ILE A 203 2.97 -5.22 -1.79
CA ILE A 203 4.21 -5.83 -2.28
C ILE A 203 5.02 -6.26 -1.08
N ASP A 204 5.33 -7.55 -0.98
CA ASP A 204 6.08 -8.13 0.14
C ASP A 204 7.07 -9.17 -0.41
N ASP A 205 8.00 -8.67 -1.23
CA ASP A 205 8.99 -9.47 -1.92
C ASP A 205 10.30 -9.55 -1.08
N PRO A 206 10.99 -10.70 -1.07
CA PRO A 206 12.24 -10.87 -0.32
C PRO A 206 13.30 -9.81 -0.63
N GLY A 207 14.05 -9.39 0.41
CA GLY A 207 15.13 -8.42 0.24
C GLY A 207 14.66 -6.97 0.07
N THR A 208 13.37 -6.70 0.31
CA THR A 208 12.80 -5.35 0.37
C THR A 208 11.78 -5.26 1.50
N GLU A 209 11.43 -4.05 1.91
CA GLU A 209 10.33 -3.81 2.85
C GLU A 209 8.96 -4.12 2.23
N THR A 210 7.96 -4.38 3.07
CA THR A 210 6.58 -4.35 2.58
C THR A 210 6.21 -2.95 2.10
N LYS A 211 5.59 -2.86 0.92
CA LYS A 211 5.11 -1.63 0.32
C LYS A 211 3.59 -1.70 0.13
N ILE A 212 2.90 -0.70 0.62
CA ILE A 212 1.44 -0.58 0.52
C ILE A 212 1.11 0.49 -0.52
N PHE A 213 0.22 0.15 -1.43
CA PHE A 213 -0.34 1.07 -2.42
C PHE A 213 -1.85 1.09 -2.28
N GLY A 214 -2.42 2.28 -2.33
CA GLY A 214 -3.84 2.53 -2.18
C GLY A 214 -4.53 2.85 -3.50
N ASP A 215 -5.83 2.59 -3.50
CA ASP A 215 -6.75 3.00 -4.56
C ASP A 215 -7.00 4.51 -4.45
N LYS A 216 -6.51 5.29 -5.42
CA LYS A 216 -6.71 6.75 -5.48
C LYS A 216 -8.17 7.15 -5.57
N GLU A 217 -9.02 6.27 -6.13
CA GLU A 217 -10.46 6.51 -6.20
C GLU A 217 -11.18 6.24 -4.88
N LYS A 218 -10.53 5.55 -3.95
CA LYS A 218 -11.05 5.21 -2.63
C LYS A 218 -10.10 5.67 -1.53
N ALA A 219 -9.72 6.93 -1.62
CA ALA A 219 -8.88 7.63 -0.66
C ALA A 219 -9.54 8.94 -0.22
N LEU A 220 -9.25 9.34 1.01
CA LEU A 220 -9.71 10.57 1.62
C LEU A 220 -8.55 11.26 2.33
N GLU A 221 -8.33 12.53 2.01
CA GLU A 221 -7.58 13.44 2.85
C GLU A 221 -8.54 14.06 3.87
N ILE A 222 -8.16 14.04 5.15
CA ILE A 222 -8.94 14.71 6.19
C ILE A 222 -8.43 16.13 6.31
N ASP A 223 -9.34 17.10 6.18
CA ASP A 223 -9.07 18.49 6.51
C ASP A 223 -8.98 18.64 8.03
N TYR A 224 -7.79 18.39 8.56
CA TYR A 224 -7.49 18.42 9.99
C TYR A 224 -7.40 19.84 10.56
N GLU A 225 -7.44 20.89 9.72
CA GLU A 225 -7.57 22.27 10.18
C GLU A 225 -9.00 22.55 10.64
N HIS A 226 -9.99 21.97 9.95
CA HIS A 226 -11.40 22.09 10.30
C HIS A 226 -11.87 21.00 11.27
N THR A 227 -11.48 19.74 11.05
CA THR A 227 -11.95 18.60 11.85
C THR A 227 -10.81 17.68 12.26
N LYS A 228 -10.47 17.69 13.55
CA LYS A 228 -9.51 16.74 14.12
C LYS A 228 -10.21 15.43 14.49
N ILE A 229 -9.77 14.34 13.87
CA ILE A 229 -10.16 12.97 14.23
C ILE A 229 -8.98 12.33 14.97
N LEU A 230 -9.13 12.05 16.26
CA LEU A 230 -8.06 11.51 17.09
C LEU A 230 -7.96 10.00 16.91
N PHE A 231 -6.76 9.50 16.65
CA PHE A 231 -6.51 8.06 16.45
C PHE A 231 -6.86 7.24 17.70
N TRP A 232 -6.52 7.78 18.87
CA TRP A 232 -6.73 7.09 20.14
C TRP A 232 -8.20 7.04 20.58
N ASP A 233 -9.13 7.70 19.90
CA ASP A 233 -10.56 7.48 20.14
C ASP A 233 -11.01 6.09 19.64
N TYR A 234 -10.30 5.55 18.66
CA TYR A 234 -10.67 4.31 17.96
C TYR A 234 -9.77 3.12 18.28
N TYR A 235 -8.55 3.40 18.73
CA TYR A 235 -7.53 2.39 18.94
C TYR A 235 -7.20 2.20 20.42
N ARG A 236 -6.99 0.95 20.81
CA ARG A 236 -6.46 0.57 22.12
C ARG A 236 -5.32 -0.41 21.92
N ASN A 237 -4.26 -0.27 22.72
CA ASN A 237 -3.13 -1.18 22.69
C ASN A 237 -3.60 -2.59 23.13
N PRO A 238 -3.30 -3.67 22.37
CA PRO A 238 -3.76 -5.01 22.70
C PRO A 238 -3.32 -5.49 24.10
N ASP A 239 -2.06 -5.23 24.44
CA ASP A 239 -1.42 -5.72 25.67
C ASP A 239 -1.39 -4.68 26.80
N ALA A 240 -1.86 -3.47 26.55
CA ALA A 240 -1.83 -2.35 27.50
C ALA A 240 -2.98 -1.36 27.23
N LYS A 241 -4.22 -1.84 27.38
CA LYS A 241 -5.42 -1.15 26.87
C LYS A 241 -5.60 0.29 27.35
N ASP A 242 -5.14 0.60 28.55
CA ASP A 242 -5.27 1.94 29.16
C ASP A 242 -4.07 2.86 28.86
N GLU A 243 -3.02 2.36 28.21
CA GLU A 243 -1.86 3.17 27.83
C GLU A 243 -2.07 3.89 26.49
N ILE A 244 -1.95 5.21 26.50
CA ILE A 244 -1.84 6.03 25.29
C ILE A 244 -0.38 6.16 24.90
N ARG A 245 0.11 5.17 24.15
CA ARG A 245 1.52 5.12 23.74
C ARG A 245 1.69 4.39 22.42
N TRP A 246 2.34 5.04 21.45
CA TRP A 246 2.69 4.40 20.18
C TRP A 246 3.98 3.57 20.26
N GLY A 247 5.03 4.05 20.93
CA GLY A 247 6.34 3.38 20.97
C GLY A 247 7.12 3.48 19.65
N MET A 248 8.03 2.53 19.42
CA MET A 248 9.01 2.56 18.33
C MET A 248 8.51 2.00 16.99
N GLY A 249 7.39 1.28 16.96
CA GLY A 249 6.84 0.71 15.74
C GLY A 249 6.41 1.78 14.72
N LEU A 250 6.49 1.46 13.43
CA LEU A 250 6.09 2.38 12.35
C LEU A 250 4.64 2.21 11.90
N TYR A 251 3.98 1.13 12.34
CA TYR A 251 2.59 0.87 12.01
C TYR A 251 1.90 0.03 13.10
N ARG A 252 0.57 -0.02 13.06
CA ARG A 252 -0.28 -0.83 13.94
C ARG A 252 -1.38 -1.52 13.15
N TYR A 253 -1.76 -2.73 13.53
CA TYR A 253 -2.96 -3.37 13.00
C TYR A 253 -4.20 -2.81 13.70
N VAL A 254 -5.25 -2.56 12.92
CA VAL A 254 -6.51 -1.97 13.42
C VAL A 254 -7.66 -2.94 13.16
N ALA A 255 -8.49 -3.19 14.17
CA ALA A 255 -9.64 -4.09 14.05
C ALA A 255 -10.73 -3.49 13.14
N ASN A 256 -11.52 -4.35 12.50
CA ASN A 256 -12.64 -3.90 11.66
C ASN A 256 -13.64 -3.04 12.43
N THR A 257 -13.87 -3.33 13.72
CA THR A 257 -14.77 -2.56 14.59
C THR A 257 -14.27 -1.14 14.83
N SER A 258 -12.96 -0.97 15.09
CA SER A 258 -12.33 0.35 15.21
C SER A 258 -12.44 1.15 13.93
N ILE A 259 -12.20 0.51 12.77
CA ILE A 259 -12.35 1.15 11.46
C ILE A 259 -13.81 1.56 11.21
N LEU A 260 -14.77 0.70 11.53
CA LEU A 260 -16.19 1.01 11.35
C LEU A 260 -16.60 2.24 12.17
N ASN A 261 -16.19 2.31 13.44
CA ASN A 261 -16.49 3.45 14.29
C ASN A 261 -15.84 4.73 13.75
N LEU A 262 -14.59 4.64 13.30
CA LEU A 262 -13.88 5.74 12.64
C LEU A 262 -14.63 6.24 11.41
N LEU A 263 -15.04 5.35 10.51
CA LEU A 263 -15.73 5.72 9.27
C LEU A 263 -17.08 6.39 9.55
N LYS A 264 -17.82 5.92 10.56
CA LYS A 264 -19.07 6.55 11.01
C LYS A 264 -18.83 7.97 11.51
N ASP A 265 -17.77 8.18 12.28
CA ASP A 265 -17.44 9.49 12.81
C ASP A 265 -16.97 10.46 11.71
N VAL A 266 -16.11 9.99 10.80
CA VAL A 266 -15.69 10.74 9.60
C VAL A 266 -16.91 11.16 8.79
N LYS A 267 -17.86 10.24 8.54
CA LYS A 267 -19.10 10.54 7.80
C LYS A 267 -19.93 11.65 8.46
N ASN A 268 -19.94 11.69 9.80
CA ASN A 268 -20.80 12.60 10.55
C ASN A 268 -20.15 13.96 10.84
N ARG A 269 -18.82 14.02 10.94
CA ARG A 269 -18.10 15.21 11.40
C ARG A 269 -17.31 15.92 10.31
N CYS A 270 -16.81 15.20 9.31
CA CYS A 270 -16.01 15.82 8.26
C CYS A 270 -16.90 16.45 7.19
N ILE A 271 -16.45 17.58 6.65
CA ILE A 271 -17.02 18.15 5.43
C ILE A 271 -16.49 17.32 4.26
N LEU A 272 -17.38 16.59 3.60
CA LEU A 272 -17.04 15.68 2.51
C LEU A 272 -17.57 16.21 1.19
N SER A 273 -16.81 16.02 0.11
CA SER A 273 -17.35 16.17 -1.23
C SER A 273 -18.42 15.11 -1.51
N ASP A 274 -19.26 15.29 -2.53
CA ASP A 274 -20.26 14.29 -2.91
C ASP A 274 -19.63 12.92 -3.18
N ARG A 275 -18.48 12.91 -3.89
CA ARG A 275 -17.69 11.71 -4.14
C ARG A 275 -17.26 11.05 -2.84
N ASP A 276 -16.65 11.80 -1.94
CA ASP A 276 -16.11 11.25 -0.70
C ASP A 276 -17.21 10.80 0.25
N SER A 277 -18.36 11.48 0.26
CA SER A 277 -19.55 11.08 1.01
C SER A 277 -20.07 9.72 0.56
N VAL A 278 -20.17 9.49 -0.75
CA VAL A 278 -20.55 8.19 -1.32
C VAL A 278 -19.52 7.12 -0.96
N MET A 279 -18.23 7.40 -1.15
CA MET A 279 -17.14 6.47 -0.88
C MET A 279 -17.06 6.08 0.61
N ILE A 280 -17.18 7.04 1.54
CA ILE A 280 -17.27 6.75 2.98
C ILE A 280 -18.55 5.98 3.30
N GLY A 281 -19.68 6.31 2.67
CA GLY A 281 -20.93 5.58 2.82
C GLY A 281 -20.82 4.10 2.42
N ASP A 282 -20.16 3.81 1.31
CA ASP A 282 -19.85 2.46 0.85
C ASP A 282 -18.90 1.74 1.79
N ALA A 283 -17.86 2.44 2.26
CA ALA A 283 -16.91 1.90 3.23
C ALA A 283 -17.60 1.50 4.54
N VAL A 284 -18.51 2.34 5.07
CA VAL A 284 -19.29 2.01 6.27
C VAL A 284 -20.09 0.71 6.04
N ARG A 285 -20.84 0.61 4.95
CA ARG A 285 -21.63 -0.60 4.62
C ARG A 285 -20.76 -1.86 4.53
N LEU A 286 -19.59 -1.75 3.90
CA LEU A 286 -18.63 -2.84 3.78
C LEU A 286 -18.17 -3.32 5.16
N TYR A 287 -17.73 -2.40 6.02
CA TYR A 287 -17.20 -2.74 7.35
C TYR A 287 -18.29 -3.22 8.31
N GLU A 288 -19.54 -2.75 8.19
CA GLU A 288 -20.68 -3.33 8.91
C GLU A 288 -20.85 -4.81 8.58
N LYS A 289 -20.81 -5.16 7.29
CA LYS A 289 -20.93 -6.54 6.82
C LYS A 289 -19.77 -7.41 7.34
N MET A 290 -18.54 -6.89 7.31
CA MET A 290 -17.36 -7.58 7.83
C MET A 290 -17.43 -7.84 9.34
N CYS A 291 -17.96 -6.88 10.11
CA CYS A 291 -18.11 -7.03 11.57
C CYS A 291 -19.23 -8.00 11.95
N GLN A 292 -20.24 -8.18 11.10
CA GLN A 292 -21.32 -9.16 11.32
C GLN A 292 -20.84 -10.59 11.06
N THR A 293 -20.01 -10.81 10.04
CA THR A 293 -19.49 -12.14 9.66
C THR A 293 -18.38 -12.67 10.58
N ALA A 294 -17.86 -11.83 11.49
CA ALA A 294 -16.78 -12.19 12.40
C ALA A 294 -17.28 -12.66 13.79
N ARG A 295 -18.60 -12.65 14.01
CA ARG A 295 -19.27 -13.22 15.19
C ARG A 295 -19.75 -14.63 14.88
#